data_AF-R6WLB7-F1
#
_entry.id   AF-R6WLB7-F1
#
_cell.length_a   1.000
_cell.length_b   1.000
_cell.length_c   1.000
_cell.angle_alpha   90.00
_cell.angle_beta   90.00
_cell.angle_gamma   90.00
#
_symmetry.space_group_name_H-M   'P 1'
#
loop_
_entity.id
_entity.type
_entity.pdbx_description
1 polymer ?
#
loop_
_entity_poly.entity_id
_entity_poly.type
_entity_poly.pdbx_seq_one_letter_code
_entity_poly.pdbx_strand_id
1 'polypeptide(L)' 'MCEALNELFAEELKEADLRGRKEGRKEGRSVGQIEKLKELVQKKLAKNQSIEKIADDLVEDVEVIRKIVKELNA' A
#
# COMPACT_ATOMS: atom_id res chain seq x y z
N MET A 1 -32.04 -14.96 29.15
CA MET A 1 -31.03 -13.93 28.82
C MET A 1 -31.68 -12.99 27.82
N CYS A 2 -31.76 -11.71 28.16
CA CYS A 2 -32.62 -10.73 27.49
C CYS A 2 -32.25 -10.59 26.00
N GLU A 3 -33.23 -10.63 25.10
CA GLU A 3 -33.06 -10.50 23.64
C GLU A 3 -32.31 -9.21 23.27
N ALA A 4 -32.54 -8.14 24.03
CA ALA A 4 -31.83 -6.87 23.91
C ALA A 4 -30.31 -6.97 24.10
N LEU A 5 -29.83 -7.94 24.90
CA LEU A 5 -28.40 -8.14 25.10
C LEU A 5 -27.77 -8.81 23.87
N ASN A 6 -28.49 -9.75 23.24
CA ASN A 6 -28.02 -10.43 22.03
C ASN A 6 -27.96 -9.50 20.81
N GLU A 7 -28.92 -8.58 20.69
CA GLU A 7 -28.91 -7.57 19.62
C GLU A 7 -27.73 -6.61 19.75
N LEU A 8 -27.43 -6.15 20.97
CA LEU A 8 -26.29 -5.26 21.25
C LEU A 8 -24.95 -5.91 20.87
N PHE A 9 -24.73 -7.18 21.23
CA PHE A 9 -23.53 -7.91 20.83
C PHE A 9 -23.46 -8.18 19.31
N ALA A 10 -24.60 -8.37 18.65
CA ALA A 10 -24.65 -8.58 17.20
C ALA A 10 -24.32 -7.30 16.42
N GLU A 11 -24.71 -6.13 16.93
CA GLU A 11 -24.32 -4.83 16.37
C GLU A 11 -22.83 -4.56 16.56
N GLU A 12 -22.31 -4.78 17.76
CA GLU A 12 -20.90 -4.55 18.09
C GLU A 12 -19.95 -5.45 17.25
N LEU A 13 -20.35 -6.70 17.02
CA LEU A 13 -19.61 -7.63 16.15
C LEU A 13 -19.61 -7.18 14.68
N LYS A 14 -20.75 -6.71 14.15
CA LYS A 14 -20.83 -6.16 12.79
C LYS A 14 -19.95 -4.93 12.63
N GLU A 15 -19.91 -4.05 13.63
CA GLU A 15 -19.05 -2.87 13.62
C GLU A 15 -17.56 -3.25 13.66
N ALA A 16 -17.18 -4.25 14.45
CA ALA A 16 -15.82 -4.77 14.49
C ALA A 16 -15.40 -5.35 13.12
N ASP A 17 -16.25 -6.16 12.49
CA ASP A 17 -16.00 -6.72 11.15
C ASP A 17 -15.86 -5.64 10.07
N LEU A 18 -16.73 -4.63 10.10
CA LEU A 18 -16.68 -3.50 9.16
C LEU A 18 -15.39 -2.70 9.32
N ARG A 19 -14.92 -2.49 10.56
CA ARG A 19 -13.65 -1.84 10.84
C ARG A 19 -12.48 -2.67 10.31
N GLY A 20 -12.40 -3.95 10.65
CA GLY A 20 -11.32 -4.83 10.18
C GLY A 20 -11.22 -4.91 8.66
N ARG A 21 -12.35 -4.98 7.95
CA ARG A 21 -12.37 -4.96 6.47
C ARG A 21 -11.91 -3.62 5.89
N LYS A 22 -12.27 -2.49 6.50
CA LYS A 22 -11.85 -1.16 6.06
C LYS A 22 -10.34 -0.98 6.27
N GLU A 23 -9.83 -1.37 7.43
CA GLU A 23 -8.40 -1.30 7.75
C GLU A 23 -7.59 -2.20 6.82
N GLY A 24 -7.97 -3.47 6.66
CA GLY A 24 -7.29 -4.40 5.76
C GLY A 24 -7.28 -3.94 4.30
N ARG A 25 -8.36 -3.31 3.81
CA ARG A 25 -8.37 -2.70 2.46
C ARG A 25 -7.45 -1.50 2.35
N LYS A 26 -7.37 -0.65 3.38
CA LYS A 26 -6.52 0.54 3.39
C LYS A 26 -5.04 0.14 3.40
N GLU A 27 -4.68 -0.81 4.27
CA GLU A 27 -3.33 -1.36 4.35
C GLU A 27 -2.93 -2.05 3.04
N GLY A 28 -3.79 -2.94 2.52
CA GLY A 28 -3.53 -3.64 1.26
C GLY A 28 -3.35 -2.69 0.07
N ARG A 29 -4.12 -1.59 0.02
CA ARG A 29 -3.96 -0.56 -1.01
C ARG A 29 -2.64 0.19 -0.87
N SER A 30 -2.24 0.53 0.35
CA SER A 30 -0.97 1.22 0.61
C SER A 30 0.22 0.36 0.24
N VAL A 31 0.22 -0.91 0.69
CA VAL A 31 1.29 -1.87 0.37
C VAL A 31 1.36 -2.12 -1.14
N GLY A 32 0.21 -2.34 -1.79
CA GLY A 32 0.17 -2.58 -3.23
C GLY A 32 0.66 -1.39 -4.07
N GLN A 33 0.43 -0.15 -3.62
CA GLN A 33 0.96 1.04 -4.30
C GLN A 33 2.49 1.12 -4.22
N ILE A 34 3.06 0.82 -3.05
CA ILE A 34 4.52 0.80 -2.86
C ILE A 34 5.16 -0.29 -3.70
N GLU A 35 4.63 -1.51 -3.67
CA GLU A 35 5.14 -2.63 -4.45
C GLU A 35 5.06 -2.36 -5.96
N LYS A 36 3.95 -1.78 -6.44
CA LYS A 36 3.82 -1.36 -7.84
C LYS A 36 4.87 -0.32 -8.22
N LEU A 37 5.15 0.66 -7.36
CA LEU A 37 6.18 1.66 -7.62
C LEU A 37 7.56 1.02 -7.71
N LYS A 38 7.90 0.09 -6.79
CA LYS A 38 9.15 -0.69 -6.84
C LYS A 38 9.30 -1.46 -8.14
N GLU A 39 8.24 -2.15 -8.58
CA GLU A 39 8.24 -2.93 -9.83
C GLU A 39 8.45 -2.03 -11.06
N LEU A 40 7.80 -0.86 -11.10
CA LEU A 40 7.98 0.11 -12.18
C LEU A 40 9.40 0.67 -12.22
N VAL A 41 9.98 1.01 -11.06
CA VAL A 41 11.38 1.45 -10.96
C VAL A 41 12.33 0.37 -11.45
N GLN A 42 12.15 -0.88 -11.00
CA GLN A 42 12.96 -2.01 -11.43
C GLN A 42 12.89 -2.23 -12.95
N LYS A 43 11.69 -2.19 -13.54
CA LYS A 43 11.49 -2.32 -15.00
C LYS A 43 12.18 -1.21 -15.79
N LYS A 44 12.20 0.02 -15.27
CA LYS A 44 12.87 1.14 -15.93
C LYS A 44 14.39 1.09 -15.75
N LEU A 45 14.88 0.65 -14.60
CA LEU A 45 16.31 0.37 -14.38
C LEU A 45 16.83 -0.72 -15.32
N ALA A 46 16.07 -1.79 -15.53
CA ALA A 46 16.40 -2.86 -16.48
C ALA A 46 16.51 -2.35 -17.95
N LYS A 47 15.91 -1.20 -18.25
CA LYS A 47 16.04 -0.51 -19.56
C LYS A 47 17.22 0.47 -19.60
N ASN A 48 18.12 0.44 -18.61
CA ASN A 48 19.25 1.37 -18.46
C ASN A 48 18.82 2.85 -18.40
N GLN A 49 17.64 3.15 -17.85
CA GLN A 49 17.24 4.53 -17.60
C GLN A 49 17.97 5.10 -16.38
N SER A 50 18.35 6.38 -16.42
CA SER A 50 18.91 7.07 -15.25
C SER A 50 17.83 7.34 -14.20
N ILE A 51 18.25 7.56 -12.94
CA ILE A 51 17.35 7.79 -11.81
C ILE A 51 16.49 9.04 -12.04
N GLU A 52 17.07 10.10 -12.62
CA GLU A 52 16.40 11.35 -12.93
C GLU A 52 15.28 11.14 -13.96
N LYS A 53 15.58 10.37 -15.01
CA LYS A 53 14.57 10.03 -16.03
C LYS A 53 13.45 9.15 -15.48
N ILE A 54 13.77 8.26 -14.54
CA ILE A 54 12.77 7.43 -13.87
C ILE A 54 11.85 8.28 -13.00
N ALA A 55 12.41 9.24 -12.27
CA ALA A 55 11.67 10.19 -11.44
C ALA A 55 10.71 11.03 -12.30
N ASP A 56 11.19 11.59 -13.42
CA ASP A 56 10.35 12.33 -14.36
C ASP A 56 9.25 11.44 -14.97
N ASP A 57 9.59 10.22 -15.42
CA ASP A 57 8.63 9.30 -16.04
C ASP A 57 7.54 8.81 -15.08
N LEU A 58 7.86 8.69 -13.78
CA LEU A 58 6.94 8.23 -12.74
C LEU A 58 6.25 9.40 -12.02
N VAL A 59 6.66 10.64 -12.30
CA VAL A 59 6.20 11.86 -11.61
C VAL A 59 6.38 11.73 -10.10
N GLU A 60 7.58 11.29 -9.71
CA GLU A 60 7.99 11.06 -8.33
C GLU A 60 9.29 11.81 -8.04
N ASP A 61 9.57 12.08 -6.78
CA ASP A 61 10.81 12.74 -6.40
C ASP A 61 12.03 11.83 -6.65
N VAL A 62 13.13 12.42 -7.14
CA VAL A 62 14.41 11.73 -7.36
C VAL A 62 14.89 11.04 -6.08
N GLU A 63 14.65 11.64 -4.91
CA GLU A 63 15.00 11.05 -3.61
C GLU A 63 14.21 9.77 -3.31
N VAL A 64 12.92 9.76 -3.64
CA VAL A 64 12.04 8.59 -3.47
C VAL A 64 12.52 7.45 -4.35
N ILE A 65 12.79 7.72 -5.62
CA ILE A 65 13.33 6.73 -6.55
C ILE A 65 14.69 6.22 -6.06
N ARG A 66 15.60 7.11 -5.65
CA ARG A 66 16.92 6.72 -5.12
C ARG A 66 16.80 5.81 -3.90
N LYS A 67 15.86 6.09 -2.98
CA LYS A 67 15.59 5.22 -1.81
C LYS A 67 15.12 3.84 -2.25
N ILE A 68 14.19 3.77 -3.22
CA ILE A 68 13.70 2.50 -3.77
C ILE A 68 14.81 1.71 -4.45
N VAL A 69 15.64 2.35 -5.28
CA VAL A 69 16.79 1.68 -5.92
C VAL A 69 17.75 1.12 -4.87
N LYS A 70 17.99 1.87 -3.79
CA LYS A 70 18.83 1.41 -2.68
C LYS A 70 18.22 0.20 -1.95
N GLU A 71 16.91 0.21 -1.71
CA GLU A 71 16.19 -0.92 -1.11
C GLU A 71 16.17 -2.17 -2.02
N LEU A 72 16.12 -2.00 -3.34
CA LEU A 72 16.13 -3.11 -4.31
C LEU A 72 17.51 -3.78 -4.46
N ASN A 73 18.59 -3.06 -4.15
CA ASN A 73 19.97 -3.54 -4.25
C ASN A 73 20.59 -3.94 -2.89
N ALA A 74 19.82 -3.84 -1.79
CA ALA A 74 20.23 -4.24 -0.45
C ALA A 74 19.95 -5.72 -0.21
#